data_AF-A0A1I8HS81-F1
#
_entry.id   AF-A0A1I8HS81-F1
#
_cell.length_a   1.000
_cell.length_b   1.000
_cell.length_c   1.000
_cell.angle_alpha   90.00
_cell.angle_beta   90.00
_cell.angle_gamma   90.00
#
_symmetry.space_group_name_H-M   'P 1'
#
loop_
_entity.id
_entity.type
_entity.pdbx_description
1 polymer ?
#
loop_
_entity_poly.entity_id
_entity_poly.type
_entity_poly.pdbx_seq_one_letter_code
_entity_poly.pdbx_strand_id
1 'polypeptide(L)'
;MSEEMNEIQKVFQDEVHKQIGLIDKQYLRKLQADTFRCSIRCVEDVQAYPSPRDSQSCLERCGQVVQQAEKDIEVELSGFQNRVQRCMMDCGDRAKDGLPASPSSDQIAKARVASEACAEKCVRTHLEQHLPTAMKKIGERLKGYKVSL
;
A
#
# COMPACT_ATOMS: atom_id res chain seq x y z
N MET A 1 -10.31 -9.54 -20.57
CA MET A 1 -9.00 -9.21 -19.98
C MET A 1 -8.02 -10.24 -20.51
N SER A 2 -6.94 -9.84 -21.19
CA SER A 2 -5.94 -10.77 -21.76
C SER A 2 -5.11 -11.45 -20.68
N GLU A 3 -4.45 -12.54 -21.06
CA GLU A 3 -3.49 -13.27 -20.24
C GLU A 3 -2.30 -12.39 -19.81
N GLU A 4 -1.77 -11.58 -20.73
CA GLU A 4 -0.70 -10.60 -20.47
C GLU A 4 -1.10 -9.58 -19.38
N MET A 5 -2.35 -9.10 -19.39
CA MET A 5 -2.82 -8.17 -18.37
C MET A 5 -2.92 -8.82 -16.97
N ASN A 6 -3.20 -10.13 -16.91
CA ASN A 6 -3.17 -10.87 -15.64
C ASN A 6 -1.74 -11.00 -15.11
N GLU A 7 -0.76 -11.22 -16.00
CA GLU A 7 0.65 -11.32 -15.64
C GLU A 7 1.18 -9.98 -15.09
N ILE A 8 0.85 -8.87 -15.76
CA ILE A 8 1.21 -7.52 -15.30
C ILE A 8 0.61 -7.22 -13.92
N GLN A 9 -0.65 -7.60 -13.68
CA GLN A 9 -1.27 -7.45 -12.37
C GLN A 9 -0.51 -8.25 -11.30
N LYS A 10 -0.06 -9.47 -11.62
CA LYS A 10 0.70 -10.31 -10.69
C LYS A 10 2.06 -9.67 -10.36
N VAL A 11 2.81 -9.23 -11.37
CA VAL A 11 4.10 -8.55 -11.18
C VAL A 11 3.95 -7.32 -10.26
N PHE A 12 2.89 -6.54 -10.48
CA PHE A 12 2.56 -5.40 -9.63
C PHE A 12 2.33 -5.82 -8.17
N GLN A 13 1.50 -6.84 -7.93
CA GLN A 13 1.22 -7.31 -6.58
C GLN A 13 2.48 -7.87 -5.91
N ASP A 14 3.29 -8.65 -6.61
CA ASP A 14 4.49 -9.27 -6.06
C ASP A 14 5.52 -8.23 -5.61
N GLU A 15 5.78 -7.20 -6.44
CA GLU A 15 6.73 -6.15 -6.08
C GLU A 15 6.20 -5.28 -4.93
N VAL A 16 4.90 -4.94 -4.92
CA VAL A 16 4.28 -4.23 -3.79
C VAL A 16 4.40 -5.05 -2.49
N HIS A 17 4.07 -6.34 -2.51
CA HIS A 17 4.19 -7.21 -1.32
C HIS A 17 5.63 -7.32 -0.82
N LYS A 18 6.59 -7.46 -1.73
CA LYS A 18 8.02 -7.48 -1.39
C LYS A 18 8.44 -6.20 -0.67
N GLN A 19 8.02 -5.04 -1.18
CA GLN A 19 8.33 -3.75 -0.55
C GLN A 19 7.67 -3.62 0.83
N ILE A 20 6.41 -4.04 0.98
CA ILE A 20 5.73 -4.09 2.28
C ILE A 20 6.51 -4.98 3.26
N GLY A 21 7.01 -6.13 2.80
CA GLY A 21 7.84 -7.02 3.61
C GLY A 21 9.15 -6.37 4.09
N LEU A 22 9.70 -5.41 3.34
CA LEU A 22 10.86 -4.63 3.79
C LEU A 22 10.46 -3.61 4.86
N ILE A 23 9.33 -2.91 4.66
CA ILE A 23 8.77 -1.98 5.65
C ILE A 23 8.46 -2.69 6.97
N ASP A 24 7.85 -3.87 6.90
CA ASP A 24 7.54 -4.71 8.05
C ASP A 24 8.79 -5.02 8.88
N LYS A 25 9.80 -5.60 8.22
CA LYS A 25 11.06 -6.00 8.86
C LYS A 25 11.82 -4.80 9.44
N GLN A 26 11.80 -3.67 8.76
CA GLN A 26 12.60 -2.51 9.12
C GLN A 26 11.95 -1.66 10.22
N TYR A 27 10.62 -1.56 10.24
CA TYR A 27 9.91 -0.61 11.11
C TYR A 27 8.82 -1.26 11.97
N LEU A 28 7.90 -2.03 11.37
CA LEU A 28 6.70 -2.49 12.08
C LEU A 28 6.99 -3.50 13.17
N ARG A 29 7.83 -4.51 12.92
CA ARG A 29 8.09 -5.55 13.93
C ARG A 29 8.63 -4.99 15.23
N LYS A 30 9.49 -3.97 15.14
CA LYS A 30 10.01 -3.29 16.33
C LYS A 30 8.90 -2.52 17.05
N LEU A 31 8.11 -1.76 16.29
CA LEU A 31 7.00 -1.00 16.85
C LEU A 31 5.98 -1.91 17.54
N GLN A 32 5.60 -3.02 16.90
CA GLN A 32 4.74 -4.06 17.45
C GLN A 32 5.32 -4.66 18.73
N ALA A 33 6.61 -5.02 18.73
CA ALA A 33 7.27 -5.56 19.92
C ALA A 33 7.21 -4.57 21.10
N ASP A 34 7.44 -3.28 20.84
CA ASP A 34 7.37 -2.25 21.88
C ASP A 34 5.92 -2.03 22.36
N THR A 35 4.93 -2.08 21.46
CA THR A 35 3.50 -2.10 21.81
C THR A 35 3.19 -3.26 22.75
N PHE A 36 3.63 -4.48 22.44
CA PHE A 36 3.37 -5.63 23.31
C PHE A 36 4.05 -5.51 24.67
N ARG A 37 5.28 -5.00 24.73
CA ARG A 37 5.97 -4.72 26.01
C ARG A 37 5.23 -3.69 26.86
N CYS A 38 4.72 -2.63 26.22
CA CYS A 38 3.85 -1.64 26.86
C CYS A 38 2.61 -2.31 27.44
N SER A 39 1.91 -3.11 26.63
CA SER A 39 0.70 -3.81 27.04
C SER A 39 0.91 -4.78 28.19
N ILE A 40 2.04 -5.49 28.23
CA ILE A 40 2.40 -6.40 29.33
C ILE A 40 2.50 -5.64 30.66
N ARG A 41 3.16 -4.47 30.69
CA ARG A 41 3.23 -3.67 31.93
C ARG A 41 1.89 -3.14 32.39
N CYS A 42 0.99 -2.81 31.45
CA CYS A 42 -0.38 -2.40 31.80
C CYS A 42 -1.12 -3.44 32.64
N VAL A 43 -0.76 -4.73 32.51
CA VAL A 43 -1.39 -5.84 33.24
C VAL A 43 -0.54 -6.40 34.39
N GLU A 44 0.78 -6.19 34.37
CA GLU A 44 1.69 -6.62 35.45
C GLU A 44 1.78 -5.58 36.59
N ASP A 45 1.80 -4.28 36.28
CA ASP A 45 1.94 -3.22 37.29
C ASP A 45 0.58 -2.83 37.88
N VAL A 46 0.09 -3.70 38.76
CA VAL A 46 -1.18 -3.49 39.50
C VAL A 46 -1.16 -2.28 40.44
N GLN A 47 0.02 -1.70 40.73
CA GLN A 47 0.11 -0.48 41.54
C GLN A 47 -0.06 0.75 40.67
N ALA A 48 0.55 0.78 39.48
CA ALA A 48 0.35 1.85 38.50
C ALA A 48 -1.05 1.83 37.86
N TYR A 49 -1.66 0.64 37.70
CA TYR A 49 -2.97 0.45 37.08
C TYR A 49 -3.90 -0.36 38.01
N PRO A 50 -4.39 0.24 39.11
CA PRO A 50 -5.05 -0.49 40.20
C PRO A 50 -6.48 -0.95 39.86
N SER A 51 -7.13 -0.38 38.84
CA SER A 51 -8.48 -0.78 38.43
C SER A 51 -8.51 -1.38 37.02
N PRO A 52 -9.51 -2.21 36.69
CA PRO A 52 -9.70 -2.73 35.33
C PRO A 52 -9.84 -1.63 34.26
N ARG A 53 -10.36 -0.45 34.64
CA ARG A 53 -10.49 0.69 33.72
C ARG A 53 -9.13 1.32 33.41
N ASP A 54 -8.25 1.39 34.40
CA ASP A 54 -6.92 1.99 34.25
C ASP A 54 -6.02 1.12 33.36
N SER A 55 -6.05 -0.20 33.57
CA SER A 55 -5.31 -1.15 32.74
C SER A 55 -5.83 -1.18 31.30
N GLN A 56 -7.16 -1.16 31.09
CA GLN A 56 -7.72 -1.05 29.74
C GLN A 56 -7.33 0.25 29.04
N SER A 57 -7.44 1.39 29.73
CA SER A 57 -7.03 2.68 29.15
C SER A 57 -5.53 2.70 28.79
N CYS A 58 -4.70 1.97 29.55
CA CYS A 58 -3.28 1.78 29.24
C CYS A 58 -3.09 0.93 27.97
N LEU A 59 -3.76 -0.23 27.88
CA LEU A 59 -3.71 -1.12 26.71
C LEU A 59 -4.13 -0.41 25.42
N GLU A 60 -5.21 0.37 25.46
CA GLU A 60 -5.68 1.18 24.33
C GLU A 60 -4.60 2.16 23.86
N ARG A 61 -3.95 2.89 24.78
CA ARG A 61 -2.85 3.81 24.44
C ARG A 61 -1.65 3.10 23.83
N CYS A 62 -1.26 1.94 24.36
CA CYS A 62 -0.15 1.15 23.80
C CYS A 62 -0.45 0.70 22.35
N GLY A 63 -1.71 0.33 22.08
CA GLY A 63 -2.16 -0.14 20.77
C GLY A 63 -2.37 0.97 19.72
N GLN A 64 -2.73 2.19 20.14
CA GLN A 64 -3.01 3.29 19.22
C GLN A 64 -1.84 3.61 18.29
N VAL A 65 -0.60 3.51 18.79
CA VAL A 65 0.60 3.87 18.01
C VAL A 65 0.77 2.96 16.79
N VAL A 66 0.64 1.64 16.98
CA VAL A 66 0.78 0.68 15.87
C VAL A 66 -0.40 0.75 14.92
N GLN A 67 -1.62 0.94 15.42
CA GLN A 67 -2.81 1.12 14.59
C GLN A 67 -2.69 2.34 13.66
N GLN A 68 -2.18 3.46 14.18
CA GLN A 68 -1.97 4.66 13.38
C GLN A 68 -0.86 4.47 12.35
N ALA A 69 0.21 3.75 12.70
CA ALA A 69 1.27 3.38 11.77
C ALA A 69 0.76 2.50 10.62
N GLU A 70 -0.06 1.48 10.92
CA GLU A 70 -0.68 0.60 9.93
C GLU A 70 -1.63 1.36 9.00
N LYS A 71 -2.43 2.29 9.55
CA LYS A 71 -3.32 3.16 8.77
C LYS A 71 -2.54 4.07 7.80
N ASP A 72 -1.42 4.64 8.23
CA ASP A 72 -0.59 5.48 7.36
C ASP A 72 -0.01 4.69 6.18
N ILE A 73 0.38 3.42 6.42
CA ILE A 73 0.83 2.50 5.36
C ILE A 73 -0.30 2.26 4.37
N GLU A 74 -1.49 1.91 4.87
CA GLU A 74 -2.67 1.63 4.05
C GLU A 74 -3.04 2.82 3.15
N VAL A 75 -3.05 4.03 3.70
CA VAL A 75 -3.37 5.27 2.96
C VAL A 75 -2.38 5.51 1.83
N GLU A 76 -1.08 5.40 2.10
CA GLU A 76 -0.05 5.64 1.08
C GLU A 76 -0.07 4.57 -0.02
N LEU A 77 -0.24 3.29 0.35
CA LEU A 77 -0.34 2.19 -0.59
C LEU A 77 -1.60 2.28 -1.45
N SER A 78 -2.76 2.54 -0.83
CA SER A 78 -4.02 2.73 -1.56
C SER A 78 -3.92 3.90 -2.52
N GLY A 79 -3.29 5.01 -2.09
CA GLY A 79 -3.00 6.15 -2.95
C GLY A 79 -2.12 5.79 -4.14
N PHE A 80 -1.11 4.94 -3.95
CA PHE A 80 -0.26 4.44 -5.02
C PHE A 80 -1.03 3.53 -5.99
N GLN A 81 -1.75 2.52 -5.49
CA GLN A 81 -2.57 1.60 -6.31
C GLN A 81 -3.60 2.36 -7.14
N ASN A 82 -4.29 3.34 -6.55
CA ASN A 82 -5.26 4.19 -7.25
C ASN A 82 -4.63 4.98 -8.40
N ARG A 83 -3.38 5.45 -8.26
CA ARG A 83 -2.68 6.13 -9.36
C ARG A 83 -2.37 5.18 -10.52
N VAL A 84 -1.95 3.94 -10.22
CA VAL A 84 -1.69 2.93 -11.24
C VAL A 84 -2.98 2.55 -11.98
N GLN A 85 -4.06 2.29 -11.23
CA GLN A 85 -5.35 1.95 -11.82
C GLN A 85 -5.87 3.07 -12.74
N ARG A 86 -5.79 4.33 -12.31
CA ARG A 86 -6.18 5.47 -13.17
C ARG A 86 -5.33 5.56 -14.43
N CYS A 87 -4.02 5.40 -14.33
CA CYS A 87 -3.14 5.44 -15.48
C CYS A 87 -3.43 4.30 -16.48
N MET A 88 -3.81 3.10 -16.02
CA MET A 88 -4.29 2.03 -16.89
C MET A 88 -5.64 2.34 -17.55
N MET A 89 -6.57 2.98 -16.82
CA MET A 89 -7.86 3.42 -17.39
C MET A 89 -7.66 4.49 -18.47
N ASP A 90 -6.77 5.46 -18.23
CA ASP A 90 -6.42 6.50 -19.21
C ASP A 90 -5.88 5.90 -20.52
N CYS A 91 -5.16 4.78 -20.46
CA CYS A 91 -4.72 4.06 -21.67
C CYS A 91 -5.91 3.52 -22.48
N GLY A 92 -6.92 2.96 -21.80
CA GLY A 92 -8.13 2.46 -22.43
C GLY A 92 -8.97 3.57 -23.05
N ASP A 93 -9.08 4.71 -22.38
CA ASP A 93 -9.80 5.87 -22.88
C ASP A 93 -9.12 6.46 -24.11
N ARG A 94 -7.79 6.65 -24.07
CA ARG A 94 -7.01 7.10 -25.25
C ARG A 94 -7.14 6.17 -26.44
N ALA A 95 -7.18 4.86 -26.22
CA ALA A 95 -7.36 3.88 -27.29
C ALA A 95 -8.75 4.00 -27.93
N LYS A 96 -9.80 4.25 -27.13
CA LYS A 96 -11.16 4.49 -27.63
C LYS A 96 -11.28 5.81 -28.37
N ASP A 97 -10.73 6.89 -27.82
CA ASP A 97 -10.78 8.23 -28.41
C ASP A 97 -10.06 8.30 -29.76
N GLY A 98 -9.07 7.43 -29.96
CA GLY A 98 -8.35 7.29 -31.24
C GLY A 98 -9.11 6.55 -32.34
N LEU A 99 -10.27 5.94 -32.06
CA LEU A 99 -11.05 5.22 -33.06
C LEU A 99 -11.97 6.17 -33.85
N PRO A 100 -12.19 5.90 -35.16
CA PRO A 100 -13.21 6.62 -35.92
C PRO A 100 -14.63 6.25 -35.45
N ALA A 101 -15.63 7.05 -35.82
CA ALA A 101 -17.03 6.86 -35.41
C ALA A 101 -17.63 5.48 -35.80
N SER A 102 -17.10 4.84 -36.85
CA SER A 102 -17.46 3.49 -37.26
C SER A 102 -16.18 2.68 -37.53
N PRO A 103 -15.57 2.10 -36.48
CA PRO A 103 -14.31 1.39 -36.62
C PRO A 103 -14.51 -0.05 -37.12
N SER A 104 -13.61 -0.49 -37.99
CA SER A 104 -13.50 -1.91 -38.38
C SER A 104 -12.99 -2.78 -37.23
N SER A 105 -13.21 -4.10 -37.33
CA SER A 105 -12.66 -5.09 -36.39
C SER A 105 -11.14 -4.96 -36.22
N ASP A 106 -10.42 -4.70 -37.31
CA ASP A 106 -8.96 -4.57 -37.30
C ASP A 106 -8.50 -3.31 -36.57
N GLN A 107 -9.25 -2.21 -36.69
CA GLN A 107 -8.97 -0.98 -35.95
C GLN A 107 -9.20 -1.18 -34.45
N ILE A 108 -10.28 -1.86 -34.07
CA ILE A 108 -10.57 -2.20 -32.68
C ILE A 108 -9.46 -3.10 -32.11
N ALA A 109 -9.03 -4.12 -32.85
CA ALA A 109 -7.94 -5.01 -32.43
C ALA A 109 -6.62 -4.27 -32.23
N LYS A 110 -6.25 -3.37 -33.15
CA LYS A 110 -5.04 -2.53 -33.03
C LYS A 110 -5.13 -1.59 -31.83
N ALA A 111 -6.28 -0.95 -31.61
CA ALA A 111 -6.49 -0.06 -30.46
C ALA A 111 -6.38 -0.83 -29.13
N ARG A 112 -6.90 -2.06 -29.08
CA ARG A 112 -6.76 -2.93 -27.91
C ARG A 112 -5.30 -3.26 -27.60
N VAL A 113 -4.52 -3.70 -28.60
CA VAL A 113 -3.09 -4.00 -28.42
C VAL A 113 -2.32 -2.75 -27.97
N ALA A 114 -2.62 -1.59 -28.56
CA ALA A 114 -2.01 -0.33 -28.13
C ALA A 114 -2.36 0.05 -26.68
N SER A 115 -3.60 -0.19 -26.26
CA SER A 115 -4.04 0.00 -24.87
C SER A 115 -3.30 -0.93 -23.91
N GLU A 116 -3.14 -2.21 -24.26
CA GLU A 116 -2.45 -3.22 -23.44
C GLU A 116 -0.97 -2.82 -23.27
N ALA A 117 -0.27 -2.47 -24.35
CA ALA A 117 1.11 -2.00 -24.30
C ALA A 117 1.28 -0.68 -23.49
N CYS A 118 0.31 0.23 -23.58
CA CYS A 118 0.28 1.44 -22.76
C CYS A 118 0.15 1.10 -21.26
N ALA A 119 -0.78 0.19 -20.92
CA ALA A 119 -1.01 -0.23 -19.54
C ALA A 119 0.20 -0.94 -18.93
N GLU A 120 0.88 -1.79 -19.71
CA GLU A 120 2.15 -2.41 -19.30
C GLU A 120 3.21 -1.35 -18.97
N LYS A 121 3.43 -0.40 -19.88
CA LYS A 121 4.37 0.70 -19.66
C LYS A 121 4.00 1.53 -18.43
N CYS A 122 2.71 1.76 -18.21
CA CYS A 122 2.21 2.47 -17.05
C CYS A 122 2.61 1.75 -15.75
N VAL A 123 2.28 0.47 -15.62
CA VAL A 123 2.60 -0.33 -14.43
C VAL A 123 4.11 -0.36 -14.18
N ARG A 124 4.92 -0.65 -15.21
CA ARG A 124 6.38 -0.65 -15.10
C ARG A 124 6.93 0.69 -14.63
N THR A 125 6.49 1.79 -15.22
CA THR A 125 6.93 3.15 -14.84
C THR A 125 6.58 3.43 -13.37
N HIS A 126 5.37 3.06 -12.94
CA HIS A 126 4.96 3.24 -11.55
C HIS A 126 5.77 2.38 -10.58
N LEU A 127 6.08 1.13 -10.92
CA LEU A 127 6.92 0.25 -10.11
C LEU A 127 8.36 0.76 -10.02
N GLU A 128 8.96 1.20 -11.13
CA GLU A 128 10.36 1.62 -11.16
C GLU A 128 10.58 3.00 -10.52
N GLN A 129 9.69 3.95 -10.80
CA GLN A 129 9.93 5.36 -10.47
C GLN A 129 9.14 5.84 -9.24
N HIS A 130 7.95 5.26 -8.99
CA HIS A 130 7.01 5.80 -8.02
C HIS A 130 6.85 4.93 -6.77
N LEU A 131 6.97 3.61 -6.90
CA LEU A 131 6.90 2.70 -5.76
C LEU A 131 8.04 2.95 -4.75
N PRO A 132 9.32 3.10 -5.14
CA PRO A 132 10.39 3.37 -4.17
C PRO A 132 10.17 4.68 -3.41
N THR A 133 9.65 5.69 -4.10
CA THR A 133 9.29 6.98 -3.49
C THR A 133 8.16 6.84 -2.48
N ALA A 134 7.12 6.05 -2.80
CA ALA A 134 6.03 5.75 -1.86
C ALA A 134 6.55 5.00 -0.63
N MET A 135 7.40 4.00 -0.81
CA MET A 135 7.99 3.23 0.30
C MET A 135 8.89 4.10 1.18
N LYS A 136 9.67 5.00 0.57
CA LYS A 136 10.48 5.96 1.32
C LYS A 136 9.60 6.87 2.20
N LYS A 137 8.51 7.41 1.65
CA LYS A 137 7.56 8.24 2.40
C LYS A 137 6.94 7.49 3.57
N ILE A 138 6.55 6.23 3.35
CA ILE A 138 6.06 5.34 4.42
C ILE A 138 7.14 5.21 5.49
N GLY A 139 8.35 4.82 5.14
CA GLY A 139 9.45 4.66 6.09
C GLY A 139 9.76 5.95 6.88
N GLU A 140 9.68 7.12 6.24
CA GLU A 140 9.85 8.42 6.90
C GLU A 140 8.74 8.71 7.92
N ARG A 141 7.47 8.44 7.58
CA ARG A 141 6.37 8.54 8.55
C ARG A 141 6.57 7.58 9.72
N LEU A 142 6.99 6.35 9.42
CA LEU A 142 7.14 5.30 10.43
C LEU A 142 8.21 5.59 11.47
N LYS A 143 9.27 6.32 11.10
CA LYS A 143 10.30 6.78 12.05
C LYS A 143 9.77 7.72 13.14
N GLY A 144 8.62 8.36 12.90
CA GLY A 144 7.97 9.24 13.88
C GLY A 144 7.26 8.48 15.00
N TYR A 145 6.89 7.22 14.79
CA TYR A 145 6.16 6.43 15.79
C TYR A 145 7.10 5.91 16.88
N LYS A 146 6.68 6.10 18.12
CA LYS A 146 7.32 5.57 19.33
C LYS A 146 6.24 5.14 20.29
N VAL A 147 6.44 3.97 20.89
CA VAL A 147 5.61 3.54 22.02
C VAL A 147 6.30 4.03 23.29
N SER A 148 5.57 4.76 24.12
CA SER A 148 6.04 5.12 25.45
C SER A 148 6.14 3.86 26.26
N LEU A 149 7.37 3.49 26.61
CA LEU A 149 7.63 2.39 27.52
C LEU A 149 7.66 2.90 28.96
#